data_AF-A0A9X0D8A0-F1
#
_entry.id   AF-A0A9X0D8A0-F1
#
_cell.length_a   1.000
_cell.length_b   1.000
_cell.length_c   1.000
_cell.angle_alpha   90.00
_cell.angle_beta   90.00
_cell.angle_gamma   90.00
#
_symmetry.space_group_name_H-M   'P 1'
#
loop_
_entity.id
_entity.type
_entity.pdbx_description
1 polymer ?
#
loop_
_entity_poly.entity_id
_entity_poly.type
_entity_poly.pdbx_seq_one_letter_code
_entity_poly.pdbx_strand_id
1 'polypeptide(L)'
;MERKLLMLLATIAVQFLLTEGRTCNYYNYRCVGQGCKTVKTCDTDDQKCYSLYVTVHGRPQVLLKGCWKQDNACSQTGCVFRKRDQGPTLFCCCFGDYCNSSSPTQISNQTHAAASGK
;
A
#
# COMPACT_ATOMS: atom_id res chain seq x y z
N MET A 1 27.88 14.81 -35.03
CA MET A 1 26.44 14.70 -34.67
C MET A 1 26.17 13.61 -33.62
N GLU A 2 27.07 12.64 -33.42
CA GLU A 2 26.82 11.46 -32.59
C GLU A 2 26.77 11.72 -31.07
N ARG A 3 27.57 12.65 -30.55
CA ARG A 3 27.58 12.99 -29.11
C ARG A 3 26.28 13.62 -28.61
N LYS A 4 25.61 14.42 -29.46
CA LYS A 4 24.31 15.03 -29.13
C LYS A 4 23.21 13.99 -29.06
N LEU A 5 23.23 13.00 -29.96
CA LEU A 5 22.28 11.90 -29.96
C LEU A 5 22.49 10.96 -28.76
N LEU A 6 23.73 10.63 -28.41
CA LEU A 6 24.06 9.86 -27.20
C LEU A 6 23.61 10.55 -25.90
N MET A 7 23.81 11.87 -25.80
CA MET A 7 23.37 12.64 -24.62
C MET A 7 21.84 12.72 -24.53
N LEU A 8 21.14 12.83 -25.66
CA LEU A 8 19.67 12.77 -25.73
C LEU A 8 19.12 11.39 -25.32
N LEU A 9 19.73 10.31 -25.80
CA LEU A 9 19.33 8.95 -25.42
C LEU A 9 19.60 8.66 -23.94
N ALA A 10 20.73 9.15 -23.40
CA ALA A 10 21.06 9.00 -21.98
C ALA A 10 20.10 9.79 -21.07
N THR A 11 19.68 10.99 -21.46
CA THR A 11 18.72 11.80 -20.68
C THR A 11 17.32 11.19 -20.68
N ILE A 12 16.87 10.63 -21.81
CA ILE A 12 15.60 9.89 -21.89
C ILE A 12 15.65 8.65 -20.98
N ALA A 13 16.75 7.88 -21.01
CA ALA A 13 16.90 6.72 -20.14
C ALA A 13 16.91 7.08 -18.63
N VAL A 14 17.53 8.21 -18.25
CA VAL A 14 17.54 8.69 -16.86
C VAL A 14 16.15 9.13 -16.38
N GLN A 15 15.30 9.68 -17.26
CA GLN A 15 13.92 10.04 -16.91
C GLN A 15 13.03 8.82 -16.67
N PHE A 16 13.26 7.71 -17.39
CA PHE A 16 12.59 6.43 -17.12
C PHE A 16 13.15 5.68 -15.89
N LEU A 17 14.34 6.07 -15.41
CA LEU A 17 14.98 5.52 -14.20
C LEU A 17 14.61 6.29 -12.92
N LEU A 18 13.84 7.38 -13.03
CA LEU A 18 13.17 7.97 -11.87
C LEU A 18 12.10 6.97 -11.44
N THR A 19 12.47 6.15 -10.47
CA THR A 19 11.65 5.06 -9.91
C THR A 19 10.28 5.60 -9.51
N GLU A 20 9.28 5.38 -10.36
CA GLU A 20 7.90 5.62 -9.99
C GLU A 20 7.59 4.67 -8.82
N GLY A 21 7.28 5.23 -7.66
CA GLY A 21 6.99 4.43 -6.47
C GLY A 21 5.89 3.40 -6.71
N ARG A 22 5.89 2.35 -5.90
CA ARG A 22 4.90 1.26 -5.98
C ARG A 22 3.46 1.75 -6.10
N THR A 23 2.65 1.10 -6.91
CA THR A 23 1.24 1.43 -7.06
C THR A 23 0.36 0.58 -6.13
N CYS A 24 -0.47 1.21 -5.31
CA CYS A 24 -1.35 0.54 -4.34
C CYS A 24 -2.82 0.86 -4.60
N ASN A 25 -3.71 -0.08 -4.23
CA ASN A 25 -5.13 0.26 -4.12
C ASN A 25 -5.30 1.32 -3.03
N TYR A 26 -6.09 2.35 -3.30
CA TYR A 26 -6.38 3.44 -2.39
C TYR A 26 -7.87 3.45 -2.04
N TYR A 27 -8.15 3.67 -0.76
CA TYR A 27 -9.50 3.85 -0.26
C TYR A 27 -9.45 4.72 0.98
N ASN A 28 -10.41 5.62 1.11
CA ASN A 28 -10.63 6.40 2.30
C ASN A 28 -12.13 6.46 2.58
N TYR A 29 -12.57 5.92 3.73
CA TYR A 29 -13.99 5.90 4.09
C TYR A 29 -14.67 7.29 4.08
N ARG A 30 -13.89 8.38 4.15
CA ARG A 30 -14.40 9.76 4.06
C ARG A 30 -14.62 10.24 2.62
N CYS A 31 -14.14 9.50 1.61
CA CYS A 31 -14.32 9.78 0.20
C CYS A 31 -14.81 8.51 -0.49
N VAL A 32 -16.12 8.37 -0.61
CA VAL A 32 -16.77 7.24 -1.30
C VAL A 32 -17.57 7.78 -2.48
N GLY A 33 -17.36 7.22 -3.67
CA GLY A 33 -18.11 7.55 -4.87
C GLY A 33 -17.28 8.22 -5.96
N GLN A 34 -17.96 8.95 -6.85
CA GLN A 34 -17.37 9.54 -8.04
C GLN A 34 -16.35 10.64 -7.67
N GLY A 35 -15.19 10.63 -8.30
CA GLY A 35 -14.11 11.60 -8.06
C GLY A 35 -13.14 11.22 -6.93
N CYS A 36 -13.45 10.18 -6.15
CA CYS A 36 -12.51 9.64 -5.18
C CYS A 36 -11.44 8.78 -5.87
N LYS A 37 -10.18 8.95 -5.47
CA LYS A 37 -9.09 8.12 -5.96
C LYS A 37 -9.32 6.66 -5.53
N THR A 38 -9.01 5.73 -6.40
CA THR A 38 -9.05 4.28 -6.14
C THR A 38 -7.67 3.65 -6.17
N VAL A 39 -6.67 4.41 -6.63
CA VAL A 39 -5.28 4.02 -6.78
C VAL A 39 -4.39 5.16 -6.28
N LYS A 40 -3.26 4.81 -5.68
CA LYS A 40 -2.21 5.74 -5.27
C LYS A 40 -0.84 5.15 -5.59
N THR A 41 -0.07 5.88 -6.38
CA THR A 41 1.38 5.69 -6.53
C THR A 41 2.07 6.19 -5.26
N CYS A 42 2.93 5.36 -4.68
CA CYS A 42 3.70 5.71 -3.50
C CYS A 42 4.83 6.68 -3.85
N ASP A 43 5.30 7.42 -2.84
CA ASP A 43 6.29 8.47 -3.12
C ASP A 43 7.68 7.89 -3.41
N THR A 44 7.91 6.65 -2.97
CA THR A 44 9.20 5.94 -3.05
C THR A 44 8.97 4.42 -3.21
N ASP A 45 9.93 3.70 -3.80
CA ASP A 45 9.84 2.26 -4.08
C ASP A 45 9.88 1.35 -2.84
N ASP A 46 10.47 1.84 -1.75
CA ASP A 46 10.54 1.17 -0.45
C ASP A 46 9.18 1.17 0.27
N GLN A 47 8.28 2.10 -0.09
CA GLN A 47 6.93 2.14 0.48
C GLN A 47 6.09 0.94 0.04
N LYS A 48 5.35 0.41 1.00
CA LYS A 48 4.56 -0.82 0.88
C LYS A 48 3.08 -0.47 0.73
N CYS A 49 2.25 -1.43 0.34
CA CYS A 49 0.81 -1.23 0.38
C CYS A 49 0.25 -1.68 1.73
N TYR A 50 -0.85 -1.07 2.17
CA TYR A 50 -1.62 -1.52 3.33
C TYR A 50 -3.12 -1.55 3.06
N SER A 51 -3.82 -2.35 3.88
CA SER A 51 -5.25 -2.25 4.07
C SER A 51 -5.61 -2.27 5.56
N LEU A 52 -6.58 -1.45 5.92
CA LEU A 52 -7.18 -1.38 7.25
C LEU A 52 -8.68 -1.60 7.12
N TYR A 53 -9.18 -2.59 7.86
CA TYR A 53 -10.59 -2.90 7.98
C TYR A 53 -11.04 -2.76 9.43
N VAL A 54 -12.33 -2.52 9.63
CA VAL A 54 -13.00 -2.58 10.93
C VAL A 54 -14.05 -3.69 10.89
N THR A 55 -14.16 -4.46 11.96
CA THR A 55 -15.17 -5.50 12.09
C THR A 55 -16.42 -4.91 12.72
N VAL A 56 -17.50 -4.83 11.95
CA VAL A 56 -18.81 -4.33 12.40
C VAL A 56 -19.81 -5.47 12.30
N HIS A 57 -20.42 -5.86 13.42
CA HIS A 57 -21.32 -7.02 13.51
C HIS A 57 -20.73 -8.30 12.89
N GLY A 58 -19.44 -8.57 13.15
CA GLY A 58 -18.74 -9.74 12.62
C GLY A 58 -18.35 -9.66 11.14
N ARG A 59 -18.63 -8.55 10.45
CA ARG A 59 -18.29 -8.36 9.03
C ARG A 59 -17.17 -7.33 8.86
N PRO A 60 -16.11 -7.64 8.09
CA PRO A 60 -15.06 -6.68 7.81
C PRO A 60 -15.56 -5.60 6.85
N GLN A 61 -15.41 -4.33 7.24
CA GLN A 61 -15.65 -3.16 6.40
C GLN A 61 -14.33 -2.43 6.17
N VAL A 62 -14.06 -2.08 4.91
CA VAL A 62 -12.83 -1.36 4.56
C VAL A 62 -12.88 0.05 5.14
N LEU A 63 -11.82 0.45 5.85
CA LEU A 63 -11.68 1.79 6.40
C LEU A 63 -10.69 2.60 5.57
N LEU A 64 -9.50 2.04 5.32
CA LEU A 64 -8.42 2.71 4.59
C LEU A 64 -7.62 1.71 3.74
N LYS A 65 -7.10 2.16 2.60
CA LYS A 65 -6.05 1.48 1.82
C LYS A 65 -5.07 2.51 1.26
N GLY A 66 -3.80 2.15 1.10
CA GLY A 66 -2.81 3.04 0.46
C GLY A 66 -1.37 2.63 0.70
N CYS A 67 -0.47 3.63 0.71
CA CYS A 67 0.97 3.47 0.93
C CYS A 67 1.35 3.47 2.41
N TRP A 68 2.40 2.73 2.76
CA TRP A 68 2.86 2.49 4.12
C TRP A 68 4.38 2.54 4.19
N LYS A 69 4.91 3.36 5.11
CA LYS A 69 6.35 3.66 5.23
C LYS A 69 7.14 2.68 6.13
N GLN A 70 6.48 1.76 6.84
CA GLN A 70 7.16 1.00 7.90
C GLN A 70 7.94 -0.22 7.39
N ASP A 71 9.21 -0.33 7.82
CA ASP A 71 10.16 -1.27 7.23
C ASP A 71 10.07 -2.73 7.71
N ASN A 72 9.89 -3.01 9.01
CA ASN A 72 10.32 -4.31 9.51
C ASN A 72 9.23 -5.41 9.57
N ALA A 73 7.94 -5.06 9.63
CA ALA A 73 6.86 -6.04 9.85
C ALA A 73 6.16 -6.51 8.55
N CYS A 74 6.70 -6.12 7.40
CA CYS A 74 5.93 -6.09 6.15
C CYS A 74 6.73 -6.63 4.96
N SER A 75 7.22 -7.86 5.04
CA SER A 75 8.00 -8.49 3.96
C SER A 75 7.16 -9.39 3.05
N GLN A 76 5.90 -9.66 3.44
CA GLN A 76 4.99 -10.51 2.69
C GLN A 76 4.59 -9.89 1.34
N THR A 77 4.51 -10.71 0.30
CA THR A 77 4.06 -10.31 -1.05
C THR A 77 2.54 -10.20 -1.17
N GLY A 78 1.80 -10.84 -0.27
CA GLY A 78 0.34 -10.77 -0.20
C GLY A 78 -0.15 -10.23 1.14
N CYS A 79 -1.33 -9.62 1.15
CA CYS A 79 -1.90 -9.06 2.37
C CYS A 79 -2.41 -10.16 3.31
N VAL A 80 -1.66 -10.42 4.39
CA VAL A 80 -2.06 -11.31 5.49
C VAL A 80 -2.63 -10.46 6.62
N PHE A 81 -3.95 -10.56 6.84
CA PHE A 81 -4.64 -9.76 7.86
C PHE A 81 -4.35 -10.27 9.27
N ARG A 82 -4.02 -9.33 10.15
CA ARG A 82 -3.76 -9.52 11.57
C ARG A 82 -4.69 -8.63 12.36
N LYS A 83 -5.15 -9.11 13.52
CA LYS A 83 -5.84 -8.25 14.49
C LYS A 83 -4.86 -7.20 15.00
N ARG A 84 -5.33 -5.98 15.26
CA ARG A 84 -4.56 -4.98 16.00
C ARG A 84 -4.85 -5.15 17.49
N ASP A 85 -3.86 -4.92 18.34
CA ASP A 85 -3.97 -5.15 19.79
C ASP A 85 -5.11 -4.36 20.46
N GLN A 86 -5.52 -3.24 19.87
CA GLN A 86 -6.56 -2.37 20.40
C GLN A 86 -7.71 -2.21 19.39
N GLY A 87 -8.76 -3.02 19.56
CA GLY A 87 -10.06 -2.82 18.92
C GLY A 87 -10.39 -3.77 17.76
N PRO A 88 -11.57 -3.60 17.13
CA PRO A 88 -12.11 -4.52 16.12
C PRO A 88 -11.44 -4.39 14.75
N THR A 89 -10.22 -3.86 14.69
CA THR A 89 -9.55 -3.54 13.42
C THR A 89 -8.63 -4.66 12.95
N LEU A 90 -8.61 -4.84 11.63
CA LEU A 90 -7.77 -5.79 10.94
C LEU A 90 -6.82 -5.02 10.04
N PHE A 91 -5.53 -5.29 10.18
CA PHE A 91 -4.48 -4.62 9.42
C PHE A 91 -3.70 -5.65 8.62
N CYS A 92 -3.38 -5.31 7.39
CA CYS A 92 -2.35 -5.99 6.63
C CYS A 92 -1.52 -4.95 5.90
N CYS A 93 -0.31 -5.34 5.57
CA CYS A 93 0.52 -4.64 4.62
C CYS A 93 1.23 -5.68 3.74
N CYS A 94 1.80 -5.26 2.62
CA CYS A 94 2.46 -6.15 1.69
C CYS A 94 3.37 -5.39 0.73
N PHE A 95 4.25 -6.14 0.07
CA PHE A 95 5.15 -5.66 -0.96
C PHE A 95 4.68 -6.11 -2.34
N GLY A 96 4.73 -5.21 -3.32
CA GLY A 96 4.31 -5.45 -4.71
C GLY A 96 3.13 -4.58 -5.12
N ASP A 97 3.03 -4.26 -6.41
CA ASP A 97 1.93 -3.44 -6.93
C ASP A 97 0.59 -4.11 -6.66
N TYR A 98 -0.37 -3.32 -6.19
CA TYR A 98 -1.74 -3.72 -5.88
C TYR A 98 -1.88 -4.93 -4.93
N CYS A 99 -0.82 -5.30 -4.19
CA CYS A 99 -0.83 -6.47 -3.31
C CYS A 99 -1.90 -6.41 -2.19
N ASN A 100 -2.43 -5.22 -1.93
CA ASN A 100 -3.50 -4.94 -0.96
C ASN A 100 -4.92 -5.06 -1.56
N SER A 101 -5.08 -5.74 -2.68
CA SER A 101 -6.38 -5.97 -3.34
C SER A 101 -7.31 -6.87 -2.52
N SER A 102 -6.75 -7.81 -1.77
CA SER A 102 -7.53 -8.78 -0.99
C SER A 102 -8.34 -8.16 0.16
N SER A 103 -9.40 -8.87 0.55
CA SER A 103 -10.20 -8.61 1.74
C SER A 103 -9.92 -9.65 2.83
N PRO A 104 -10.27 -9.38 4.10
CA PRO A 104 -10.04 -10.32 5.20
C PRO A 104 -10.96 -11.55 5.09
N THR A 105 -10.53 -12.58 4.37
CA THR A 105 -11.18 -13.90 4.32
C THR A 105 -10.51 -14.91 5.26
N GLN A 106 -9.20 -14.73 5.51
CA GLN A 106 -8.42 -15.48 6.49
C GLN A 106 -7.66 -14.50 7.39
N ILE A 107 -7.92 -14.57 8.70
CA ILE A 107 -7.28 -13.73 9.71
C ILE A 107 -6.22 -14.57 10.42
N SER A 108 -4.97 -14.12 10.39
CA SER A 108 -3.89 -14.75 11.15
C SER A 108 -4.11 -14.59 12.65
N ASN A 109 -3.76 -15.61 13.42
CA ASN A 109 -3.79 -15.59 14.88
C ASN A 109 -2.71 -14.67 15.49
N GLN A 110 -1.78 -14.16 14.67
CA GLN A 110 -0.77 -13.20 15.10
C GLN A 110 -1.36 -11.79 15.17
N THR A 111 -1.13 -11.11 16.30
CA THR A 111 -1.52 -9.71 16.47
C THR A 111 -0.44 -8.78 15.90
N HIS A 112 -0.85 -7.70 15.24
CA HIS A 112 0.05 -6.65 14.82
C HIS A 112 0.05 -5.53 15.85
N ALA A 113 1.20 -5.30 16.48
CA ALA A 113 1.38 -4.16 17.37
C ALA A 113 1.07 -2.86 16.63
N ALA A 114 0.24 -2.01 17.22
CA ALA A 114 0.00 -0.69 16.67
C ALA A 114 1.31 0.10 16.76
N ALA A 115 1.96 0.34 15.62
CA ALA A 115 3.01 1.34 15.56
C ALA A 115 2.33 2.69 15.84
N SER A 116 2.70 3.33 16.97
CA SER A 116 2.33 4.72 17.25
C SER A 116 2.81 5.58 16.10
N GLY A 117 1.89 6.01 15.24
CA GLY A 117 2.14 7.08 14.29
C GLY A 117 2.31 8.37 15.09
N LYS A 118 3.53 8.90 15.12
CA LYS A 118 3.77 10.33 15.32
C LYS A 118 3.88 10.98 13.95
#